data_AF-A0A1N7LFA4-F1
#
_entry.id   AF-A0A1N7LFA4-F1
#
_cell.length_a   1.000
_cell.length_b   1.000
_cell.length_c   1.000
_cell.angle_alpha   90.00
_cell.angle_beta   90.00
_cell.angle_gamma   90.00
#
_symmetry.space_group_name_H-M   'P 1'
#
loop_
_entity.id
_entity.type
_entity.pdbx_description
1 polymer ?
#
loop_
_entity_poly.entity_id
_entity_poly.type
_entity_poly.pdbx_seq_one_letter_code
_entity_poly.pdbx_strand_id
1 'polypeptide(L)'
;MGIKKDKRNYRKHSEENQELIKKSLMELGAGRSILLDNEDEIIAGNETFTQAEKLGIPIKVIETDGKTLIAVKRTDLATEDDARKQLAIVDNLATDKSEFDFELLSDDFEIDFLEDIGFDKVDLIPKGIGENDPTAEWTDMPEFEQEDLLAKNRVIVSFENDEDRFAFAKLIGIKMTRDTKSIWFPEKKPEIVKDLRYKDEE
;
A
#
# COMPACT_ATOMS: atom_id res chain seq x y z
N MET A 1 39.63 1.94 11.20
CA MET A 1 38.72 1.98 10.03
C MET A 1 37.32 2.09 10.62
N GLY A 2 36.58 3.14 10.31
CA GLY A 2 35.30 3.45 10.96
C GLY A 2 34.16 3.25 9.97
N ILE A 3 33.18 2.43 10.34
CA ILE A 3 31.98 2.18 9.53
C ILE A 3 31.22 3.48 9.36
N LYS A 4 30.84 3.80 8.12
CA LYS A 4 30.09 5.01 7.75
C LYS A 4 28.63 4.64 7.51
N LYS A 5 27.73 5.50 7.99
CA LYS A 5 26.31 5.38 7.65
C LYS A 5 26.08 5.78 6.20
N ASP A 6 25.12 5.11 5.58
CA ASP A 6 24.64 5.44 4.26
C ASP A 6 24.00 6.82 4.26
N LYS A 7 24.52 7.71 3.42
CA LYS A 7 23.93 9.05 3.24
C LYS A 7 22.68 9.03 2.36
N ARG A 8 22.45 7.95 1.62
CA ARG A 8 21.35 7.78 0.65
C ARG A 8 20.51 6.53 0.98
N ASN A 9 20.25 6.29 2.27
CA ASN A 9 19.46 5.14 2.72
C ASN A 9 18.02 5.18 2.18
N TYR A 10 17.67 4.21 1.34
CA TYR A 10 16.33 4.05 0.75
C TYR A 10 15.26 3.55 1.73
N ARG A 11 15.58 3.37 3.02
CA ARG A 11 14.63 2.95 4.06
C ARG A 11 14.40 4.06 5.09
N LYS A 12 13.12 4.37 5.33
CA LYS A 12 12.65 5.24 6.42
C LYS A 12 12.36 4.41 7.66
N HIS A 13 12.92 4.84 8.79
CA HIS A 13 12.77 4.19 10.09
C HIS A 13 12.06 5.12 11.08
N SER A 14 10.82 4.79 11.46
CA SER A 14 10.08 5.50 12.51
C SER A 14 10.69 5.28 13.89
N GLU A 15 10.40 6.15 14.86
CA GLU A 15 10.89 6.00 16.24
C GLU A 15 10.52 4.65 16.85
N GLU A 16 9.30 4.17 16.59
CA GLU A 16 8.86 2.84 17.02
C GLU A 16 9.69 1.71 16.43
N ASN A 17 10.06 1.83 15.15
CA ASN A 17 10.92 0.86 14.47
C ASN A 17 12.33 0.85 15.10
N GLN A 18 12.90 2.04 15.35
CA GLN A 18 14.21 2.17 15.96
C GLN A 18 14.24 1.59 17.38
N GLU A 19 13.21 1.84 18.20
CA GLU A 19 13.14 1.30 19.56
C GLU A 19 12.95 -0.22 19.54
N LEU A 20 12.20 -0.76 18.57
CA LEU A 20 12.08 -2.22 18.39
C LEU A 20 13.44 -2.87 18.08
N ILE A 21 14.22 -2.27 17.16
CA ILE A 21 15.57 -2.76 16.81
C ILE A 21 16.49 -2.72 18.03
N LYS A 22 16.49 -1.60 18.76
CA LYS A 22 17.27 -1.42 19.98
C LYS A 22 16.91 -2.46 21.03
N LYS A 23 15.62 -2.68 21.29
CA LYS A 23 15.13 -3.69 22.23
C LYS A 23 15.57 -5.10 21.81
N SER A 24 15.47 -5.42 20.52
CA SER A 24 15.95 -6.70 19.97
C SER A 24 17.44 -6.90 20.24
N LEU A 25 18.26 -5.89 19.97
CA LEU A 25 19.70 -5.96 20.18
C LEU A 25 20.06 -6.09 21.67
N MET A 26 19.35 -5.40 22.55
CA MET A 26 19.57 -5.49 24.00
C MET A 26 19.19 -6.84 24.59
N GLU A 27 18.02 -7.37 24.22
CA GLU A 27 17.45 -8.57 24.86
C GLU A 27 17.90 -9.87 24.19
N LEU A 28 18.08 -9.86 22.87
CA LEU A 28 18.28 -11.08 22.06
C LEU A 28 19.64 -11.09 21.34
N GLY A 29 20.33 -9.94 21.31
CA GLY A 29 21.58 -9.75 20.57
C GLY A 29 21.37 -9.58 19.07
N ALA A 30 22.47 -9.48 18.32
CA ALA A 30 22.43 -9.38 16.87
C ALA A 30 21.92 -10.69 16.22
N GLY A 31 20.94 -10.55 15.33
CA GLY A 31 20.41 -11.63 14.49
C GLY A 31 21.05 -11.61 13.11
N ARG A 32 20.63 -10.66 12.26
CA ARG A 32 21.22 -10.43 10.93
C ARG A 32 22.51 -9.62 10.99
N SER A 33 23.42 -9.90 10.07
CA SER A 33 24.60 -9.07 9.82
C SER A 33 24.22 -7.81 9.03
N ILE A 34 25.05 -6.78 9.14
CA ILE A 34 25.03 -5.62 8.26
C ILE A 34 25.89 -5.88 7.03
N LEU A 35 25.69 -5.10 5.96
CA LEU A 35 26.48 -5.17 4.73
C LEU A 35 27.16 -3.83 4.50
N LEU A 36 28.45 -3.86 4.17
CA LEU A 36 29.28 -2.70 3.86
C LEU A 36 29.76 -2.79 2.41
N ASP A 37 29.97 -1.64 1.77
CA ASP A 37 30.75 -1.54 0.55
C ASP A 37 32.27 -1.57 0.84
N ASN A 38 33.08 -1.41 -0.21
CA ASN A 38 34.54 -1.38 -0.11
C ASN A 38 35.12 -0.07 0.46
N GLU A 39 34.28 0.94 0.72
CA GLU A 39 34.63 2.23 1.32
C GLU A 39 34.13 2.36 2.78
N ASP A 40 33.70 1.25 3.38
CA ASP A 40 33.11 1.14 4.70
C ASP A 40 31.73 1.82 4.85
N GLU A 41 31.03 2.16 3.77
CA GLU A 41 29.66 2.70 3.80
C GLU A 41 28.63 1.57 3.82
N ILE A 42 27.61 1.71 4.66
CA ILE A 42 26.61 0.65 4.88
C ILE A 42 25.69 0.54 3.65
N ILE A 43 25.56 -0.66 3.10
CA ILE A 43 24.55 -0.99 2.08
C ILE A 43 23.25 -1.45 2.75
N ALA A 44 23.35 -2.22 3.84
CA ALA A 44 22.18 -2.76 4.54
C ALA A 44 22.39 -2.81 6.07
N GLY A 45 21.34 -2.47 6.81
CA GLY A 45 21.35 -2.47 8.28
C GLY A 45 21.81 -1.16 8.92
N ASN A 46 21.54 -0.02 8.29
CA ASN A 46 21.87 1.32 8.81
C ASN A 46 21.35 1.57 10.24
N GLU A 47 20.09 1.23 10.49
CA GLU A 47 19.50 1.43 11.81
C GLU A 47 20.04 0.42 12.84
N THR A 48 20.25 -0.83 12.43
CA THR A 48 20.88 -1.85 13.27
C THR A 48 22.27 -1.42 13.72
N PHE A 49 23.10 -0.87 12.81
CA PHE A 49 24.41 -0.32 13.15
C PHE A 49 24.29 0.85 14.13
N THR A 50 23.39 1.80 13.86
CA THR A 50 23.17 2.96 14.72
C THR A 50 22.83 2.56 16.16
N GLN A 51 21.94 1.59 16.34
CA GLN A 51 21.56 1.12 17.67
C GLN A 51 22.66 0.25 18.31
N ALA A 52 23.36 -0.59 17.53
CA ALA A 52 24.49 -1.37 18.04
C ALA A 52 25.63 -0.48 18.55
N GLU A 53 25.94 0.61 17.84
CA GLU A 53 26.93 1.61 18.24
C GLU A 53 26.54 2.29 19.56
N LYS A 54 25.28 2.74 19.67
CA LYS A 54 24.73 3.32 20.92
C LYS A 54 24.82 2.37 22.11
N LEU A 55 24.63 1.07 21.88
CA LEU A 55 24.69 0.03 22.90
C LEU A 55 26.11 -0.46 23.18
N GLY A 56 27.11 0.00 22.42
CA GLY A 56 28.50 -0.44 22.57
C GLY A 56 28.72 -1.91 22.21
N ILE A 57 27.89 -2.48 21.32
CA ILE A 57 28.03 -3.86 20.86
C ILE A 57 29.28 -3.95 19.97
N PRO A 58 30.22 -4.87 20.23
CA PRO A 58 31.43 -5.00 19.43
C PRO A 58 31.09 -5.48 18.01
N ILE A 59 31.68 -4.83 17.01
CA ILE A 59 31.45 -5.14 15.59
C ILE A 59 32.68 -5.83 15.02
N LYS A 60 32.46 -6.94 14.32
CA LYS A 60 33.50 -7.68 13.59
C LYS A 60 33.20 -7.64 12.09
N VAL A 61 34.13 -7.11 11.31
CA VAL A 61 34.04 -7.07 9.85
C VAL A 61 34.64 -8.34 9.26
N ILE A 62 33.98 -8.90 8.25
CA ILE A 62 34.47 -10.03 7.45
C ILE A 62 34.48 -9.57 5.99
N GLU A 63 35.68 -9.46 5.41
CA GLU A 63 35.83 -9.10 4.01
C GLU A 63 35.44 -10.28 3.09
N THR A 64 34.71 -9.97 2.02
CA THR A 64 34.26 -10.93 1.00
C THR A 64 34.08 -10.21 -0.33
N ASP A 65 34.16 -10.94 -1.44
CA ASP A 65 33.91 -10.42 -2.79
C ASP A 65 32.48 -10.73 -3.28
N GLY A 66 31.62 -11.22 -2.38
CA GLY A 66 30.23 -11.57 -2.68
C GLY A 66 30.04 -12.90 -3.43
N LYS A 67 31.11 -13.60 -3.83
CA LYS A 67 30.99 -14.89 -4.54
C LYS A 67 30.74 -16.07 -3.63
N THR A 68 30.99 -15.92 -2.33
CA THR A 68 30.75 -16.94 -1.30
C THR A 68 29.73 -16.41 -0.30
N LEU A 69 28.66 -17.18 -0.07
CA LEU A 69 27.66 -16.87 0.95
C LEU A 69 28.26 -17.01 2.36
N ILE A 70 28.19 -15.94 3.15
CA ILE A 70 28.63 -15.95 4.55
C ILE A 70 27.45 -16.30 5.46
N ALA A 71 27.57 -17.41 6.18
CA ALA A 71 26.59 -17.83 7.18
C ALA A 71 27.06 -17.48 8.60
N VAL A 72 26.25 -16.72 9.34
CA VAL A 72 26.51 -16.37 10.74
C VAL A 72 25.80 -17.38 11.66
N LYS A 73 26.56 -18.10 12.49
CA LYS A 73 26.02 -19.08 13.44
C LYS A 73 26.07 -18.54 14.87
N ARG A 74 24.90 -18.39 15.50
CA ARG A 74 24.75 -18.18 16.95
C ARG A 74 24.96 -19.51 17.68
N THR A 75 26.03 -19.62 18.47
CA THR A 75 26.37 -20.85 19.21
C THR A 75 25.66 -20.96 20.55
N ASP A 76 25.04 -19.87 20.98
CA ASP A 76 24.30 -19.70 22.23
C ASP A 76 22.78 -19.96 22.09
N LEU A 77 22.30 -20.24 20.87
CA LEU A 77 20.90 -20.49 20.57
C LEU A 77 20.70 -21.89 19.98
N ALA A 78 19.68 -22.60 20.47
CA ALA A 78 19.18 -23.86 19.94
C ALA A 78 17.81 -23.70 19.26
N THR A 79 17.41 -24.70 18.49
CA THR A 79 16.16 -24.68 17.68
C THR A 79 14.91 -24.41 18.52
N GLU A 80 14.86 -24.98 19.74
CA GLU A 80 13.69 -24.92 20.61
C GLU A 80 13.66 -23.72 21.54
N ASP A 81 14.75 -22.96 21.64
CA ASP A 81 14.85 -21.84 22.58
C ASP A 81 13.84 -20.75 22.24
N ASP A 82 13.15 -20.26 23.27
CA ASP A 82 12.18 -19.17 23.13
C ASP A 82 12.86 -17.88 22.63
N ALA A 83 14.09 -17.60 23.11
CA ALA A 83 14.87 -16.46 22.63
C ALA A 83 15.16 -16.55 21.11
N ARG A 84 15.41 -17.75 20.59
CA ARG A 84 15.61 -17.97 19.14
C ARG A 84 14.32 -17.75 18.35
N LYS A 85 13.17 -18.19 18.88
CA LYS A 85 11.85 -17.97 18.27
C LYS A 85 11.47 -16.49 18.28
N GLN A 86 11.70 -15.79 19.40
CA GLN A 86 11.47 -14.35 19.54
C GLN A 86 12.36 -13.56 18.57
N LEU A 87 13.65 -13.88 18.48
CA LEU A 87 14.58 -13.20 17.59
C LEU A 87 14.12 -13.29 16.13
N ALA A 88 13.66 -14.47 15.70
CA ALA A 88 13.16 -14.65 14.34
C ALA A 88 11.94 -13.76 14.02
N ILE A 89 11.04 -13.55 15.00
CA ILE A 89 9.86 -12.70 14.81
C ILE A 89 10.25 -11.22 14.82
N VAL A 90 11.01 -10.79 15.83
CA VAL A 90 11.37 -9.38 16.01
C VAL A 90 12.21 -8.86 14.86
N ASP A 91 13.15 -9.67 14.36
CA ASP A 91 14.03 -9.31 13.24
C ASP A 91 13.26 -9.14 11.91
N ASN A 92 12.30 -10.03 11.63
CA ASN A 92 11.40 -9.87 10.48
C ASN A 92 10.49 -8.64 10.64
N LEU A 93 9.86 -8.50 11.80
CA LEU A 93 8.94 -7.39 12.07
C LEU A 93 9.65 -6.02 12.01
N ALA A 94 10.89 -5.93 12.49
CA ALA A 94 11.68 -4.71 12.37
C ALA A 94 11.98 -4.35 10.91
N THR A 95 12.09 -5.35 10.03
CA THR A 95 12.21 -5.11 8.59
C THR A 95 10.87 -4.59 8.04
N ASP A 96 9.77 -5.28 8.32
CA ASP A 96 8.44 -4.95 7.80
C ASP A 96 7.91 -3.58 8.28
N LYS A 97 8.34 -3.13 9.46
CA LYS A 97 7.97 -1.83 10.02
C LYS A 97 8.78 -0.64 9.47
N SER A 98 9.76 -0.87 8.60
CA SER A 98 10.40 0.22 7.86
C SER A 98 9.75 0.37 6.49
N GLU A 99 9.71 1.61 6.01
CA GLU A 99 9.10 1.95 4.72
C GLU A 99 10.19 2.30 3.72
N PHE A 100 9.90 2.12 2.43
CA PHE A 100 10.79 2.60 1.38
C PHE A 100 10.66 4.12 1.22
N ASP A 101 11.78 4.78 0.94
CA ASP A 101 11.78 6.18 0.52
C ASP A 101 11.54 6.27 -0.99
N PHE A 102 10.27 6.31 -1.38
CA PHE A 102 9.89 6.34 -2.79
C PHE A 102 10.37 7.59 -3.52
N GLU A 103 10.59 8.72 -2.82
CA GLU A 103 11.17 9.92 -3.44
C GLU A 103 12.62 9.65 -3.84
N LEU A 104 13.43 9.09 -2.93
CA LEU A 104 14.82 8.71 -3.24
C LEU A 104 14.92 7.62 -4.31
N LEU A 105 14.01 6.64 -4.28
CA LEU A 105 13.99 5.57 -5.27
C LEU A 105 13.67 6.10 -6.67
N SER A 106 12.66 6.96 -6.80
CA SER A 106 12.27 7.55 -8.08
C SER A 106 13.30 8.57 -8.60
N ASP A 107 14.09 9.19 -7.71
CA ASP A 107 15.21 10.07 -8.09
C ASP A 107 16.41 9.28 -8.66
N ASP A 108 16.72 8.12 -8.07
CA ASP A 108 17.98 7.40 -8.33
C ASP A 108 17.83 6.25 -9.35
N PHE A 109 16.62 5.74 -9.59
CA PHE A 109 16.39 4.56 -10.42
C PHE A 109 15.34 4.77 -11.52
N GLU A 110 15.53 4.08 -12.64
CA GLU A 110 14.52 4.02 -13.70
C GLU A 110 13.31 3.17 -13.27
N ILE A 111 12.12 3.58 -13.70
CA ILE A 111 10.85 2.92 -13.38
C ILE A 111 10.86 1.44 -13.81
N ASP A 112 11.40 1.14 -14.99
CA ASP A 112 11.47 -0.22 -15.52
C ASP A 112 12.27 -1.16 -14.58
N PHE A 113 13.36 -0.67 -13.99
CA PHE A 113 14.14 -1.44 -13.02
C PHE A 113 13.35 -1.70 -11.73
N LEU A 114 12.64 -0.69 -11.23
CA LEU A 114 11.86 -0.79 -10.00
C LEU A 114 10.69 -1.77 -10.16
N GLU A 115 10.03 -1.76 -11.31
CA GLU A 115 8.98 -2.75 -11.65
C GLU A 115 9.52 -4.18 -11.72
N ASP A 116 10.67 -4.38 -12.36
CA ASP A 116 11.28 -5.71 -12.51
C ASP A 116 11.63 -6.35 -11.15
N ILE A 117 11.96 -5.55 -10.14
CA ILE A 117 12.23 -6.02 -8.77
C ILE A 117 10.98 -6.05 -7.88
N GLY A 118 9.80 -5.72 -8.43
CA GLY A 118 8.51 -5.91 -7.78
C GLY A 118 7.92 -4.69 -7.08
N PHE A 119 8.36 -3.46 -7.41
CA PHE A 119 7.65 -2.26 -7.00
C PHE A 119 6.47 -1.97 -7.93
N ASP A 120 5.31 -1.63 -7.36
CA ASP A 120 4.14 -1.23 -8.14
C ASP A 120 4.28 0.23 -8.61
N LYS A 121 3.88 0.50 -9.87
CA LYS A 121 3.83 1.88 -10.43
C LYS A 121 3.13 2.88 -9.51
N VAL A 122 2.09 2.43 -8.80
CA VAL A 122 1.30 3.27 -7.90
C VAL A 122 2.13 3.76 -6.71
N ASP A 123 3.07 2.95 -6.23
CA ASP A 123 3.95 3.30 -5.11
C ASP A 123 5.08 4.26 -5.53
N LEU A 124 5.48 4.21 -6.81
CA LEU A 124 6.55 5.02 -7.40
C LEU A 124 6.11 6.43 -7.80
N ILE A 125 4.81 6.68 -7.90
CA ILE A 125 4.26 8.02 -8.13
C ILE A 125 4.42 8.79 -6.81
N PRO A 126 5.26 9.84 -6.76
CA PRO A 126 5.32 10.71 -5.61
C PRO A 126 3.89 11.19 -5.32
N LYS A 127 3.45 11.11 -4.07
CA LYS A 127 2.17 11.68 -3.60
C LYS A 127 2.06 13.21 -3.80
N GLY A 128 2.97 13.81 -4.56
CA GLY A 128 3.08 15.23 -4.88
C GLY A 128 3.27 15.55 -6.37
N ILE A 129 3.08 14.63 -7.32
CA ILE A 129 2.84 15.04 -8.72
C ILE A 129 1.38 15.53 -8.82
N GLY A 130 1.22 16.77 -8.37
CA GLY A 130 -0.02 17.55 -8.43
C GLY A 130 -1.06 17.13 -7.42
N GLU A 131 -1.43 18.04 -6.51
CA GLU A 131 -2.83 18.44 -6.51
C GLU A 131 -3.17 18.91 -7.94
N ASN A 132 -3.31 17.97 -8.89
CA ASN A 132 -4.32 18.17 -9.90
C ASN A 132 -5.59 18.00 -9.11
N ASP A 133 -6.04 19.10 -8.48
CA ASP A 133 -7.43 19.24 -8.12
C ASP A 133 -8.18 18.82 -9.39
N PRO A 134 -8.86 17.66 -9.38
CA PRO A 134 -9.57 17.19 -10.56
C PRO A 134 -10.61 18.22 -11.01
N THR A 135 -10.94 19.20 -10.16
CA THR A 135 -11.83 20.31 -10.45
C THR A 135 -11.14 21.55 -11.02
N ALA A 136 -9.81 21.68 -10.95
CA ALA A 136 -9.09 22.83 -11.50
C ALA A 136 -9.20 22.90 -13.03
N GLU A 137 -9.20 21.76 -13.71
CA GLU A 137 -9.45 21.67 -15.17
C GLU A 137 -10.95 21.67 -15.53
N TRP A 138 -11.84 21.61 -14.53
CA TRP A 138 -13.31 21.61 -14.71
C TRP A 138 -13.93 22.96 -14.33
N THR A 139 -13.16 24.04 -14.43
CA THR A 139 -13.60 25.40 -14.03
C THR A 139 -14.59 26.05 -15.01
N ASP A 140 -14.78 25.46 -16.20
CA ASP A 140 -15.67 25.98 -17.24
C ASP A 140 -16.69 24.95 -17.76
N MET A 141 -16.84 23.79 -17.10
CA MET A 141 -17.96 22.91 -17.43
C MET A 141 -19.23 23.53 -16.81
N PRO A 142 -20.22 23.95 -17.63
CA PRO A 142 -21.48 24.44 -17.08
C PRO A 142 -22.09 23.36 -16.19
N GLU A 143 -22.60 23.77 -15.03
CA GLU A 143 -23.22 22.87 -14.07
C GLU A 143 -24.30 22.07 -14.79
N PHE A 144 -24.17 20.74 -14.79
CA PHE A 144 -25.14 19.85 -15.41
C PHE A 144 -26.39 19.84 -14.52
N GLU A 145 -27.29 20.79 -14.77
CA GLU A 145 -28.58 20.87 -14.09
C GLU A 145 -29.47 19.70 -14.55
N GLN A 146 -29.46 18.62 -13.78
CA GLN A 146 -30.46 17.57 -13.88
C GLN A 146 -31.45 17.71 -12.74
N GLU A 147 -32.74 17.75 -13.04
CA GLU A 147 -33.77 17.62 -12.00
C GLU A 147 -33.55 16.31 -11.23
N ASP A 148 -33.56 16.35 -9.90
CA ASP A 148 -33.39 15.14 -9.08
C ASP A 148 -34.45 14.08 -9.42
N LEU A 149 -34.05 13.08 -10.21
CA LEU A 149 -34.93 12.01 -10.69
C LEU A 149 -35.09 10.88 -9.66
N LEU A 150 -34.56 11.00 -8.45
CA LEU A 150 -34.69 9.97 -7.42
C LEU A 150 -36.14 9.82 -6.95
N ALA A 151 -36.52 8.59 -6.64
CA ALA A 151 -37.83 8.31 -6.06
C ALA A 151 -37.90 8.94 -4.66
N LYS A 152 -38.78 9.94 -4.49
CA LYS A 152 -38.98 10.64 -3.21
C LYS A 152 -39.33 9.71 -2.06
N ASN A 153 -40.07 8.62 -2.34
CA ASN A 153 -40.44 7.59 -1.38
C ASN A 153 -40.34 6.20 -2.03
N ARG A 154 -39.87 5.19 -1.29
CA ARG A 154 -39.75 3.81 -1.75
C ARG A 154 -40.42 2.85 -0.77
N VAL A 155 -41.10 1.82 -1.29
CA VAL A 155 -41.66 0.70 -0.52
C VAL A 155 -40.98 -0.58 -0.98
N ILE A 156 -40.42 -1.34 -0.04
CA ILE A 156 -39.83 -2.66 -0.32
C ILE A 156 -40.91 -3.71 -0.08
N VAL A 157 -41.16 -4.55 -1.09
CA VAL A 157 -42.11 -5.66 -1.02
C VAL A 157 -41.36 -6.96 -1.26
N SER A 158 -41.40 -7.85 -0.28
CA SER A 158 -40.82 -9.19 -0.37
C SER A 158 -41.89 -10.20 -0.80
N PHE A 159 -41.54 -11.12 -1.69
CA PHE A 159 -42.44 -12.18 -2.17
C PHE A 159 -41.87 -13.54 -1.79
N GLU A 160 -42.76 -14.49 -1.46
CA GLU A 160 -42.37 -15.85 -1.09
C GLU A 160 -41.96 -16.68 -2.32
N ASN A 161 -42.58 -16.43 -3.47
CA ASN A 161 -42.30 -17.12 -4.72
C ASN A 161 -42.55 -16.21 -5.95
N ASP A 162 -42.12 -16.67 -7.13
CA ASP A 162 -42.31 -15.94 -8.40
C ASP A 162 -43.79 -15.77 -8.79
N GLU A 163 -44.68 -16.71 -8.41
CA GLU A 163 -46.11 -16.64 -8.74
C GLU A 163 -46.80 -15.46 -8.04
N ASP A 164 -46.49 -15.24 -6.77
CA ASP A 164 -46.98 -14.11 -5.97
C ASP A 164 -46.48 -12.77 -6.52
N ARG A 165 -45.23 -12.73 -7.01
CA ARG A 165 -44.66 -11.55 -7.67
C ARG A 165 -45.41 -11.25 -8.97
N PHE A 166 -45.76 -12.25 -9.77
CA PHE A 166 -46.55 -12.05 -11.00
C PHE A 166 -48.01 -11.67 -10.70
N ALA A 167 -48.61 -12.22 -9.64
CA ALA A 167 -49.94 -11.84 -9.18
C ALA A 167 -49.97 -10.37 -8.71
N PHE A 168 -48.96 -9.92 -7.97
CA PHE A 168 -48.78 -8.53 -7.57
C PHE A 168 -48.60 -7.61 -8.78
N ALA A 169 -47.77 -8.01 -9.75
CA ALA A 169 -47.57 -7.26 -11.00
C ALA A 169 -48.90 -7.04 -11.75
N LYS A 170 -49.75 -8.08 -11.81
CA LYS A 170 -51.08 -8.00 -12.42
C LYS A 170 -52.02 -7.07 -11.65
N LEU A 171 -51.96 -7.07 -10.32
CA LEU A 171 -52.78 -6.20 -9.46
C LEU A 171 -52.47 -4.71 -9.68
N ILE A 172 -51.19 -4.37 -9.82
CA ILE A 172 -50.74 -2.99 -10.07
C ILE A 172 -50.78 -2.60 -11.55
N GLY A 173 -51.16 -3.53 -12.44
CA GLY A 173 -51.29 -3.28 -13.88
C GLY A 173 -49.96 -3.13 -14.64
N ILE A 174 -48.85 -3.63 -14.10
CA ILE A 174 -47.51 -3.52 -14.69
C ILE A 174 -47.05 -4.88 -15.21
N LYS A 175 -46.39 -4.91 -16.37
CA LYS A 175 -45.74 -6.13 -16.87
C LYS A 175 -44.36 -6.28 -16.22
N MET A 176 -44.17 -7.34 -15.45
CA MET A 176 -42.86 -7.69 -14.87
C MET A 176 -42.28 -8.93 -15.55
N THR A 177 -40.96 -8.93 -15.72
CA THR A 177 -40.17 -10.09 -16.16
C THR A 177 -39.35 -10.62 -14.99
N ARG A 178 -38.74 -11.80 -15.11
CA ARG A 178 -37.89 -12.36 -14.05
C ARG A 178 -36.76 -11.41 -13.65
N ASP A 179 -36.20 -10.69 -14.61
CA ASP A 179 -35.06 -9.78 -14.44
C ASP A 179 -35.43 -8.38 -13.92
N THR A 180 -36.72 -8.08 -13.73
CA THR A 180 -37.18 -6.74 -13.28
C THR A 180 -36.85 -6.50 -11.80
N LYS A 181 -35.71 -5.85 -11.51
CA LYS A 181 -35.25 -5.61 -10.12
C LYS A 181 -36.04 -4.55 -9.35
N SER A 182 -36.59 -3.55 -10.04
CA SER A 182 -37.38 -2.47 -9.43
C SER A 182 -38.41 -1.95 -10.41
N ILE A 183 -39.44 -1.28 -9.88
CA ILE A 183 -40.50 -0.63 -10.65
C ILE A 183 -40.66 0.81 -10.18
N TRP A 184 -41.04 1.68 -11.09
CA TRP A 184 -41.47 3.04 -10.80
C TRP A 184 -42.97 3.14 -11.02
N PHE A 185 -43.70 3.67 -10.04
CA PHE A 185 -45.14 3.88 -10.13
C PHE A 185 -45.51 5.32 -9.74
N PRO A 186 -46.28 6.05 -10.56
CA PRO A 186 -46.74 5.69 -11.91
C PRO A 186 -45.57 5.43 -12.88
N GLU A 187 -45.80 4.64 -13.94
CA GLU A 187 -44.75 4.26 -14.89
C GLU A 187 -44.04 5.50 -15.45
N LYS A 188 -42.74 5.64 -15.15
CA LYS A 188 -41.90 6.71 -15.68
C LYS A 188 -41.11 6.18 -16.87
N LYS A 189 -41.33 6.75 -18.05
CA LYS A 189 -40.52 6.41 -19.23
C LYS A 189 -39.08 6.87 -18.99
N PRO A 190 -38.07 6.05 -19.32
CA PRO A 190 -36.68 6.49 -19.21
C PRO A 190 -36.46 7.70 -20.12
N GLU A 191 -35.89 8.76 -19.58
CA GLU A 191 -35.41 9.87 -20.39
C GLU A 191 -34.15 9.41 -21.13
N ILE A 192 -34.33 9.05 -22.39
CA ILE A 192 -33.21 8.77 -23.29
C ILE A 192 -32.64 10.13 -23.68
N VAL A 193 -31.58 10.58 -22.99
CA VAL A 193 -30.81 11.75 -23.40
C VAL A 193 -30.04 11.34 -24.66
N LYS A 194 -30.63 11.57 -25.84
CA LYS A 194 -29.93 11.40 -27.12
C LYS A 194 -28.84 12.46 -27.22
N ASP A 195 -27.59 12.03 -27.30
CA ASP A 195 -26.39 12.75 -27.73
C ASP A 195 -26.60 14.24 -28.00
N LEU A 196 -26.58 15.05 -26.93
CA LEU A 196 -26.42 16.49 -27.04
C LEU A 196 -24.98 16.75 -27.47
N ARG A 197 -24.74 16.85 -28.78
CA ARG A 197 -23.49 17.42 -29.30
C ARG A 197 -23.59 18.93 -29.17
N TYR A 198 -22.79 19.49 -28.28
CA TYR A 198 -22.59 20.93 -28.18
C TYR A 198 -22.01 21.43 -29.50
N LYS A 199 -22.66 22.43 -30.09
CA LYS A 199 -22.02 23.28 -31.09
C LYS A 199 -21.39 24.42 -30.30
N ASP A 200 -20.08 24.54 -30.40
CA ASP A 200 -19.40 25.75 -29.95
C ASP A 200 -19.91 26.90 -30.83
N GLU A 201 -20.53 27.91 -30.22
CA GLU A 201 -20.82 29.18 -30.89
C GLU A 201 -19.56 30.05 -30.83
N GLU A 202 -19.12 30.53 -32.00
CA GLU A 202 -17.98 31.45 -32.20
C GLU A 202 -18.16 32.82 -31.54
#